data_AF-A0A840TGL4-F1
#
_entry.id   AF-A0A840TGL4-F1
#
_cell.length_a   1.000
_cell.length_b   1.000
_cell.length_c   1.000
_cell.angle_alpha   90.00
_cell.angle_beta   90.00
_cell.angle_gamma   90.00
#
_symmetry.space_group_name_H-M   'P 1'
#
loop_
_entity.id
_entity.type
_entity.pdbx_description
1 polymer ?
#
loop_
_entity_poly.entity_id
_entity_poly.type
_entity_poly.pdbx_seq_one_letter_code
_entity_poly.pdbx_strand_id
1 'polypeptide(L)'
;MNKEQFDRIESYLQDTLSEADKRSFEADLETDANLRKEWELHQKLNLGLRAMAIEKQLRNARHRANQRIKTHPARRTNTLFQIWSVAASIVLVLGLGWWAWQIKSTSDAGQLSALAEQEMTDVQYKSMPLDSLQNLTKTAQQRNAREKAEWYVALAYLKKGRKKEAKELLTRISNDPRHTYSQKAEKLLKQGFN
;
A
#
# COMPACT_ATOMS: atom_id res chain seq x y z
N MET A 1 -23.28 -18.06 8.20
CA MET A 1 -22.70 -17.00 9.03
C MET A 1 -23.43 -15.69 8.80
N ASN A 2 -23.97 -15.09 9.86
CA ASN A 2 -24.57 -13.76 9.84
C ASN A 2 -23.47 -12.69 10.07
N LYS A 3 -23.66 -11.47 9.55
CA LYS A 3 -22.70 -10.36 9.70
C LYS A 3 -22.37 -10.06 11.16
N GLU A 4 -23.37 -10.11 12.04
CA GLU A 4 -23.17 -9.87 13.48
C GLU A 4 -22.30 -10.92 14.16
N GLN A 5 -22.40 -12.20 13.74
CA GLN A 5 -21.56 -13.27 14.28
C GLN A 5 -20.10 -13.08 13.85
N PHE A 6 -19.90 -12.67 12.59
CA PHE A 6 -18.58 -12.33 12.07
C PHE A 6 -17.96 -11.15 12.82
N ASP A 7 -18.70 -10.04 12.97
CA ASP A 7 -18.22 -8.84 13.67
C ASP A 7 -17.86 -9.15 15.14
N ARG A 8 -18.63 -10.03 15.81
CA ARG A 8 -18.36 -10.49 17.17
C ARG A 8 -17.10 -11.37 17.25
N ILE A 9 -16.89 -12.29 16.31
CA ILE A 9 -15.67 -13.10 16.21
C ILE A 9 -14.44 -12.20 15.99
N GLU A 10 -14.54 -11.23 15.09
CA GLU A 10 -13.44 -10.28 14.84
C GLU A 10 -13.12 -9.44 16.07
N SER A 11 -14.13 -8.95 16.78
CA SER A 11 -13.96 -8.17 18.00
C SER A 11 -13.31 -8.98 19.12
N TYR A 12 -13.66 -10.27 19.25
CA TYR A 12 -12.99 -11.19 20.19
C TYR A 12 -11.52 -11.39 19.85
N LEU A 13 -11.20 -11.63 18.58
CA LEU A 13 -9.82 -11.85 18.12
C LEU A 13 -8.93 -10.60 18.22
N GLN A 14 -9.54 -9.41 18.25
CA GLN A 14 -8.88 -8.13 18.41
C GLN A 14 -8.83 -7.65 19.88
N ASP A 15 -9.41 -8.42 20.80
CA ASP A 15 -9.52 -8.10 22.23
C ASP A 15 -10.25 -6.75 22.49
N THR A 16 -11.28 -6.46 21.69
CA THR A 16 -12.08 -5.22 21.78
C THR A 16 -13.46 -5.42 22.42
N LEU A 17 -13.83 -6.67 22.74
CA LEU A 17 -15.08 -6.98 23.45
C LEU A 17 -14.99 -6.57 24.92
N SER A 18 -16.13 -6.14 25.48
CA SER A 18 -16.30 -5.99 26.92
C SER A 18 -16.15 -7.33 27.63
N GLU A 19 -15.68 -7.34 28.89
CA GLU A 19 -15.53 -8.55 29.71
C GLU A 19 -16.84 -9.36 29.84
N ALA A 20 -17.99 -8.69 29.87
CA ALA A 20 -19.30 -9.35 29.89
C ALA A 20 -19.60 -10.08 28.57
N ASP A 21 -19.28 -9.45 27.43
CA ASP A 21 -19.53 -10.01 26.10
C ASP A 21 -18.51 -11.09 25.72
N LYS A 22 -17.30 -10.99 26.26
CA LYS A 22 -16.25 -12.00 26.14
C LYS A 22 -16.67 -13.29 26.83
N ARG A 23 -17.16 -13.21 28.07
CA ARG A 23 -17.68 -14.38 28.80
C ARG A 23 -18.89 -15.01 28.11
N SER A 24 -19.82 -14.21 27.59
CA SER A 24 -20.96 -14.76 26.84
C SER A 24 -20.50 -15.45 25.55
N PHE A 25 -19.50 -14.90 24.87
CA PHE A 25 -18.94 -15.51 23.65
C PHE A 25 -18.19 -16.80 23.94
N GLU A 26 -17.41 -16.86 25.02
CA GLU A 26 -16.72 -18.08 25.46
C GLU A 26 -17.72 -19.19 25.85
N ALA A 27 -18.82 -18.84 26.53
CA ALA A 27 -19.89 -19.79 26.83
C ALA A 27 -20.60 -20.31 25.55
N ASP A 28 -20.83 -19.42 24.57
CA ASP A 28 -21.38 -19.79 23.27
C ASP A 28 -20.43 -20.70 22.49
N LEU A 29 -19.11 -20.49 22.58
CA LEU A 29 -18.09 -21.34 21.96
C LEU A 29 -18.08 -22.77 22.54
N GLU A 30 -18.41 -22.95 23.82
CA GLU A 30 -18.52 -24.27 24.46
C GLU A 30 -19.79 -25.03 24.02
N THR A 31 -20.87 -24.29 23.75
CA THR A 31 -22.18 -24.87 23.45
C THR A 31 -22.39 -25.09 21.95
N ASP A 32 -21.89 -24.19 21.09
CA ASP A 32 -22.10 -24.23 19.64
C ASP A 32 -20.86 -24.73 18.89
N ALA A 33 -20.96 -25.96 18.36
CA ALA A 33 -19.91 -26.60 17.58
C ALA A 33 -19.65 -25.93 16.22
N ASN A 34 -20.64 -25.26 15.62
CA ASN A 34 -20.47 -24.54 14.35
C ASN A 34 -19.73 -23.22 14.59
N LEU A 35 -20.11 -22.47 15.63
CA LEU A 35 -19.42 -21.24 16.02
C LEU A 35 -17.95 -21.50 16.34
N ARG A 36 -17.64 -22.61 17.03
CA ARG A 36 -16.26 -23.02 17.32
C ARG A 36 -15.44 -23.28 16.05
N LYS A 37 -16.02 -23.96 15.05
CA LYS A 37 -15.35 -24.22 13.77
C LYS A 37 -15.07 -22.93 13.00
N GLU A 38 -16.02 -21.99 12.99
CA GLU A 38 -15.86 -20.68 12.36
C GLU A 38 -14.75 -19.87 13.07
N TRP A 39 -14.77 -19.81 14.40
CA TRP A 39 -13.73 -19.16 15.19
C TRP A 39 -12.34 -19.76 14.94
N GLU A 40 -12.21 -21.10 14.94
CA GLU A 40 -10.95 -21.79 14.70
C GLU A 40 -10.39 -21.49 13.30
N LEU A 41 -11.27 -21.42 12.30
CA LEU A 41 -10.90 -21.03 10.94
C LEU A 41 -10.33 -19.59 10.91
N HIS A 42 -11.01 -18.64 11.55
CA HIS A 42 -10.55 -17.25 11.63
C HIS A 42 -9.22 -17.11 12.37
N GLN A 43 -9.04 -17.85 13.46
CA GLN A 43 -7.78 -17.89 14.20
C GLN A 43 -6.63 -18.42 13.34
N LYS A 44 -6.84 -19.55 12.64
CA LYS A 44 -5.82 -20.15 11.74
C LYS A 44 -5.46 -19.21 10.60
N LEU A 45 -6.43 -18.54 9.99
CA LEU A 45 -6.20 -17.53 8.95
C LEU A 45 -5.33 -16.38 9.48
N ASN A 46 -5.67 -15.82 10.64
CA ASN A 46 -4.89 -14.73 11.25
C ASN A 46 -3.46 -15.15 11.60
N LEU A 47 -3.27 -16.36 12.15
CA LEU A 47 -1.94 -16.92 12.44
C LEU A 47 -1.13 -17.14 11.15
N GLY A 48 -1.75 -17.68 10.10
CA GLY A 48 -1.13 -17.88 8.80
C GLY A 48 -0.66 -16.56 8.17
N LEU A 49 -1.49 -15.52 8.20
CA LEU A 49 -1.13 -14.19 7.70
C LEU A 49 0.06 -13.58 8.45
N ARG A 50 0.09 -13.71 9.78
CA ARG A 50 1.22 -13.26 10.62
C ARG A 50 2.49 -14.04 10.30
N ALA A 51 2.41 -15.36 10.17
CA ALA A 51 3.54 -16.20 9.80
C ALA A 51 4.11 -15.82 8.42
N MET A 52 3.26 -15.60 7.42
CA MET A 52 3.67 -15.13 6.08
C MET A 52 4.33 -13.75 6.11
N ALA A 53 3.83 -12.82 6.93
CA ALA A 53 4.43 -11.50 7.10
C ALA A 53 5.85 -11.58 7.69
N ILE A 54 6.02 -12.38 8.74
CA ILE A 54 7.33 -12.65 9.38
C ILE A 54 8.28 -13.30 8.38
N GLU A 55 7.82 -14.32 7.65
CA GLU A 55 8.64 -15.04 6.67
C GLU A 55 9.12 -14.10 5.55
N LYS A 56 8.25 -13.21 5.06
CA LYS A 56 8.62 -12.18 4.08
C LYS A 56 9.67 -11.22 4.63
N GLN A 57 9.53 -10.77 5.88
CA GLN A 57 10.52 -9.92 6.52
C GLN A 57 11.87 -10.63 6.69
N LEU A 58 11.87 -11.90 7.10
CA LEU A 58 13.07 -12.71 7.27
C LEU A 58 13.81 -12.93 5.94
N ARG A 59 13.08 -13.26 4.87
CA ARG A 59 13.65 -13.37 3.51
C ARG A 59 14.32 -12.07 3.09
N ASN A 60 13.66 -10.93 3.28
CA ASN A 60 14.22 -9.63 2.95
C ASN A 60 15.46 -9.30 3.79
N ALA A 61 15.45 -9.62 5.08
CA ALA A 61 16.61 -9.46 5.96
C ALA A 61 17.80 -10.30 5.51
N ARG A 62 17.57 -11.58 5.14
CA ARG A 62 18.58 -12.46 4.55
C ARG A 62 19.15 -11.91 3.23
N HIS A 63 18.29 -11.41 2.35
CA HIS A 63 18.74 -10.77 1.10
C HIS A 63 19.64 -9.55 1.37
N ARG A 64 19.29 -8.70 2.34
CA ARG A 64 20.12 -7.55 2.74
C ARG A 64 21.45 -7.99 3.36
N ALA A 65 21.44 -9.01 4.22
CA ALA A 65 22.66 -9.54 4.84
C ALA A 65 23.63 -10.12 3.78
N ASN A 66 23.13 -10.92 2.83
CA ASN A 66 23.94 -11.47 1.75
C ASN A 66 24.51 -10.41 0.80
N GLN A 67 23.86 -9.25 0.68
CA GLN A 67 24.38 -8.12 -0.09
C GLN A 67 25.50 -7.37 0.65
N ARG A 68 25.51 -7.36 1.99
CA ARG A 68 26.55 -6.72 2.81
C ARG A 68 27.84 -7.53 2.94
N ILE A 69 27.80 -8.85 2.71
CA ILE A 69 28.97 -9.74 2.84
C ILE A 69 29.90 -9.64 1.60
N LYS A 70 29.49 -8.98 0.51
CA LYS A 70 30.27 -8.90 -0.75
C LYS A 70 31.15 -7.65 -0.95
N THR A 71 31.50 -6.90 0.09
CA THR A 71 32.47 -5.77 -0.05
C THR A 71 33.75 -6.01 0.76
N HIS A 72 34.88 -6.00 0.04
CA HIS A 72 36.27 -6.27 0.44
C HIS A 72 36.90 -5.21 1.39
N PRO A 73 38.12 -5.46 1.96
CA PRO A 73 38.46 -5.19 3.36
C PRO A 73 39.07 -3.82 3.64
N ALA A 74 39.21 -3.55 4.95
CA ALA A 74 39.76 -2.36 5.55
C ALA A 74 41.20 -2.03 5.09
N ARG A 75 41.46 -0.74 4.82
CA ARG A 75 42.81 -0.17 4.82
C ARG A 75 42.82 1.12 5.64
N ARG A 76 43.57 1.12 6.74
CA ARG A 76 44.03 2.31 7.45
C ARG A 76 45.09 3.01 6.60
N THR A 77 45.04 4.33 6.52
CA THR A 77 46.12 5.24 6.99
C THR A 77 45.63 6.70 6.91
N ASN A 78 46.01 7.46 7.93
CA ASN A 78 45.75 8.89 8.14
C ASN A 78 46.55 9.75 7.16
N THR A 79 45.90 10.75 6.53
CA THR A 79 46.42 12.11 6.21
C THR A 79 45.44 12.93 5.33
N LEU A 80 44.13 12.77 5.49
CA LEU A 80 43.12 13.52 4.70
C LEU A 80 42.16 14.36 5.54
N PHE A 81 42.33 14.46 6.86
CA PHE A 81 41.39 15.17 7.74
C PHE A 81 41.41 16.71 7.57
N GLN A 82 42.44 17.26 6.91
CA GLN A 82 42.55 18.71 6.66
C GLN A 82 41.86 19.18 5.36
N ILE A 83 41.44 18.27 4.47
CA ILE A 83 40.78 18.63 3.19
C ILE A 83 39.24 18.53 3.28
N TRP A 84 38.70 17.87 4.31
CA TRP A 84 37.26 17.62 4.43
C TRP A 84 36.43 18.82 4.89
N SER A 85 37.06 19.90 5.38
CA SER A 85 36.33 21.12 5.77
C SER A 85 35.86 21.97 4.58
N VAL A 86 36.50 21.84 3.41
CA VAL A 86 36.05 22.49 2.16
C VAL A 86 35.03 21.61 1.42
N ALA A 87 35.13 20.29 1.54
CA ALA A 87 34.13 19.37 0.99
C ALA A 87 32.79 19.42 1.76
N ALA A 88 32.80 19.74 3.06
CA ALA A 88 31.59 19.81 3.87
C ALA A 88 30.58 20.84 3.36
N SER A 89 31.00 21.98 2.81
CA SER A 89 30.08 22.97 2.24
C SER A 89 29.46 22.47 0.93
N ILE A 90 30.22 21.76 0.09
CA ILE A 90 29.71 21.16 -1.14
C ILE A 90 28.77 19.99 -0.83
N VAL A 91 29.10 19.15 0.15
CA VAL A 91 28.24 18.05 0.61
C VAL A 91 27.00 18.58 1.33
N LEU A 92 27.09 19.70 2.06
CA LEU A 92 25.92 20.37 2.64
C LEU A 92 25.07 21.04 1.56
N VAL A 93 25.64 21.70 0.56
CA VAL A 93 24.85 22.32 -0.53
C VAL A 93 24.22 21.27 -1.43
N LEU A 94 24.94 20.20 -1.78
CA LEU A 94 24.40 19.07 -2.53
C LEU A 94 23.42 18.24 -1.69
N GLY A 95 23.70 18.08 -0.39
CA GLY A 95 22.85 17.39 0.56
C GLY A 95 21.55 18.16 0.85
N LEU A 96 21.62 19.48 1.04
CA LEU A 96 20.47 20.36 1.18
C LEU A 96 19.71 20.50 -0.13
N GLY A 97 20.39 20.51 -1.28
CA GLY A 97 19.76 20.47 -2.60
C GLY A 97 19.01 19.16 -2.84
N TRP A 98 19.62 18.02 -2.49
CA TRP A 98 18.99 16.71 -2.56
C TRP A 98 17.85 16.56 -1.55
N TRP A 99 18.02 17.06 -0.32
CA TRP A 99 17.01 17.07 0.73
C TRP A 99 15.82 17.98 0.39
N ALA A 100 16.07 19.17 -0.17
CA ALA A 100 15.03 20.06 -0.66
C ALA A 100 14.29 19.48 -1.88
N TRP A 101 15.00 18.79 -2.78
CA TRP A 101 14.39 18.03 -3.88
C TRP A 101 13.54 16.84 -3.37
N GLN A 102 13.99 16.18 -2.31
CA GLN A 102 13.26 15.09 -1.66
C GLN A 102 11.99 15.60 -0.95
N ILE A 103 12.04 16.76 -0.29
CA ILE A 103 10.87 17.39 0.35
C ILE A 103 9.82 17.82 -0.69
N LYS A 104 10.23 18.39 -1.83
CA LYS A 104 9.29 18.71 -2.92
C LYS A 104 8.64 17.44 -3.48
N SER A 105 9.37 16.34 -3.57
CA SER A 105 8.87 15.08 -4.15
C SER A 105 7.85 14.35 -3.25
N THR A 106 7.99 14.46 -1.91
CA THR A 106 7.08 13.82 -0.95
C THR A 106 5.73 14.51 -0.82
N SER A 107 5.68 15.83 -0.94
CA SER A 107 4.45 16.61 -0.77
C SER A 107 3.41 16.29 -1.85
N ASP A 108 3.82 16.27 -3.12
CA ASP A 108 2.92 15.96 -4.24
C ASP A 108 2.48 14.48 -4.24
N ALA A 109 3.38 13.55 -3.87
CA ALA A 109 3.03 12.12 -3.83
C ALA A 109 2.03 11.83 -2.71
N GLY A 110 2.19 12.45 -1.54
CA GLY A 110 1.25 12.38 -0.43
C GLY A 110 -0.14 12.90 -0.82
N GLN A 111 -0.20 14.09 -1.41
CA GLN A 111 -1.48 14.70 -1.84
C GLN A 111 -2.19 13.88 -2.92
N LEU A 112 -1.48 13.44 -3.96
CA LEU A 112 -2.03 12.58 -5.01
C LEU A 112 -2.53 11.24 -4.47
N SER A 113 -1.81 10.65 -3.51
CA SER A 113 -2.23 9.40 -2.87
C SER A 113 -3.46 9.59 -1.99
N ALA A 114 -3.60 10.73 -1.30
CA ALA A 114 -4.78 11.05 -0.50
C ALA A 114 -6.02 11.31 -1.36
N LEU A 115 -5.86 12.04 -2.48
CA LEU A 115 -6.92 12.24 -3.47
C LEU A 115 -7.38 10.92 -4.10
N ALA A 116 -6.43 10.02 -4.39
CA ALA A 116 -6.75 8.68 -4.84
C ALA A 116 -7.55 7.89 -3.79
N GLU A 117 -7.15 7.96 -2.51
CA GLU A 117 -7.84 7.26 -1.43
C GLU A 117 -9.29 7.71 -1.24
N GLN A 118 -9.54 9.01 -1.40
CA GLN A 118 -10.87 9.61 -1.30
C GLN A 118 -11.80 9.15 -2.44
N GLU A 119 -11.26 8.98 -3.65
CA GLU A 119 -12.04 8.55 -4.82
C GLU A 119 -12.20 7.01 -4.92
N MET A 120 -11.37 6.23 -4.21
CA MET A 120 -11.48 4.78 -4.09
C MET A 120 -12.63 4.37 -3.13
N THR A 121 -13.87 4.64 -3.52
CA THR A 121 -15.07 4.35 -2.71
C THR A 121 -15.48 2.87 -2.72
N ASP A 122 -15.01 2.10 -3.70
CA ASP A 122 -15.33 0.68 -3.82
C ASP A 122 -14.28 -0.18 -3.13
N VAL A 123 -14.69 -0.81 -2.02
CA VAL A 123 -13.85 -1.68 -1.18
C VAL A 123 -13.24 -2.84 -1.97
N GLN A 124 -13.95 -3.36 -2.99
CA GLN A 124 -13.49 -4.51 -3.78
C GLN A 124 -12.25 -4.17 -4.62
N TYR A 125 -12.18 -2.97 -5.18
CA TYR A 125 -11.09 -2.56 -6.06
C TYR A 125 -9.92 -1.94 -5.30
N LYS A 126 -10.19 -1.40 -4.10
CA LYS A 126 -9.20 -0.78 -3.22
C LYS A 126 -8.14 -1.75 -2.69
N SER A 127 -8.54 -2.98 -2.40
CA SER A 127 -7.67 -4.04 -1.86
C SER A 127 -6.99 -4.88 -2.94
N MET A 128 -7.41 -4.74 -4.19
CA MET A 128 -6.92 -5.56 -5.30
C MET A 128 -5.48 -5.16 -5.68
N PRO A 129 -4.56 -6.12 -5.89
CA PRO A 129 -3.21 -5.79 -6.34
C PRO A 129 -3.24 -5.21 -7.76
N LEU A 130 -2.28 -4.31 -8.04
CA LEU A 130 -2.18 -3.60 -9.33
C LEU A 130 -2.22 -4.55 -10.53
N ASP A 131 -1.56 -5.70 -10.45
CA ASP A 131 -1.50 -6.67 -11.56
C ASP A 131 -2.89 -7.29 -11.83
N SER A 132 -3.69 -7.52 -10.79
CA SER A 132 -5.07 -7.98 -10.94
C SER A 132 -5.97 -6.90 -11.53
N LEU A 133 -5.80 -5.63 -11.14
CA LEU A 133 -6.53 -4.50 -11.75
C LEU A 133 -6.18 -4.36 -13.24
N GLN A 134 -4.90 -4.50 -13.61
CA GLN A 134 -4.46 -4.48 -15.02
C GLN A 134 -4.95 -5.67 -15.83
N ASN A 135 -5.10 -6.84 -15.21
CA ASN A 135 -5.71 -7.98 -15.89
C ASN A 135 -7.20 -7.74 -16.11
N LEU A 136 -7.88 -7.15 -15.13
CA LEU A 136 -9.30 -6.81 -15.24
C LEU A 136 -9.57 -5.82 -16.38
N THR A 137 -8.69 -4.86 -16.65
CA THR A 137 -8.84 -3.98 -17.83
C THR A 137 -8.76 -4.73 -19.16
N LYS A 138 -8.09 -5.89 -19.20
CA LYS A 138 -7.93 -6.70 -20.41
C LYS A 138 -9.03 -7.76 -20.56
N THR A 139 -9.48 -8.35 -19.45
CA THR A 139 -10.38 -9.51 -19.45
C THR A 139 -11.85 -9.18 -19.19
N ALA A 140 -12.17 -7.98 -18.70
CA ALA A 140 -13.55 -7.60 -18.43
C ALA A 140 -14.37 -7.49 -19.73
N GLN A 141 -15.44 -8.28 -19.82
CA GLN A 141 -16.40 -8.22 -20.93
C GLN A 141 -17.29 -6.97 -20.88
N GLN A 142 -17.64 -6.53 -19.66
CA GLN A 142 -18.50 -5.37 -19.46
C GLN A 142 -17.69 -4.08 -19.53
N ARG A 143 -18.11 -3.16 -20.40
CA ARG A 143 -17.46 -1.86 -20.58
C ARG A 143 -17.31 -1.09 -19.27
N ASN A 144 -18.37 -1.03 -18.46
CA ASN A 144 -18.37 -0.31 -17.19
C ASN A 144 -17.35 -0.90 -16.19
N ALA A 145 -17.20 -2.22 -16.15
CA ALA A 145 -16.23 -2.89 -15.29
C ALA A 145 -14.79 -2.61 -15.76
N ARG A 146 -14.56 -2.57 -17.08
CA ARG A 146 -13.28 -2.21 -17.68
C ARG A 146 -12.88 -0.76 -17.39
N GLU A 147 -13.80 0.19 -17.62
CA GLU A 147 -13.58 1.61 -17.34
C GLU A 147 -13.30 1.86 -15.85
N LYS A 148 -14.00 1.13 -14.97
CA LYS A 148 -13.74 1.14 -13.54
C LYS A 148 -12.35 0.58 -13.23
N ALA A 149 -11.97 -0.54 -13.81
CA ALA A 149 -10.62 -1.10 -13.63
C ALA A 149 -9.54 -0.10 -14.10
N GLU A 150 -9.72 0.55 -15.25
CA GLU A 150 -8.79 1.54 -15.80
C GLU A 150 -8.61 2.74 -14.87
N TRP A 151 -9.70 3.26 -14.32
CA TRP A 151 -9.68 4.30 -13.28
C TRP A 151 -8.90 3.85 -12.03
N TYR A 152 -9.19 2.67 -11.50
CA TYR A 152 -8.54 2.16 -10.29
C TYR A 152 -7.05 1.82 -10.52
N VAL A 153 -6.65 1.41 -11.73
CA VAL A 153 -5.23 1.26 -12.11
C VAL A 153 -4.52 2.62 -12.03
N ALA A 154 -5.14 3.70 -12.53
CA ALA A 154 -4.58 5.03 -12.47
C ALA A 154 -4.37 5.50 -11.02
N LEU A 155 -5.37 5.29 -10.16
CA LEU A 155 -5.27 5.61 -8.73
C LEU A 155 -4.22 4.75 -8.01
N ALA A 156 -4.13 3.47 -8.34
CA ALA A 156 -3.11 2.58 -7.78
C ALA A 156 -1.69 2.99 -8.19
N TYR A 157 -1.49 3.53 -9.41
CA TYR A 157 -0.21 4.11 -9.82
C TYR A 157 0.17 5.33 -8.97
N LEU A 158 -0.78 6.21 -8.66
CA LEU A 158 -0.54 7.36 -7.76
C LEU A 158 -0.08 6.91 -6.38
N LYS A 159 -0.77 5.94 -5.78
CA LYS A 159 -0.41 5.38 -4.45
C LYS A 159 0.97 4.74 -4.44
N LYS A 160 1.43 4.18 -5.56
CA LYS A 160 2.76 3.58 -5.70
C LYS A 160 3.85 4.59 -6.10
N GLY A 161 3.54 5.89 -6.19
CA GLY A 161 4.48 6.93 -6.62
C GLY A 161 4.83 6.89 -8.12
N ARG A 162 4.14 6.06 -8.90
CA ARG A 162 4.31 5.91 -10.36
C ARG A 162 3.58 7.02 -11.11
N LYS A 163 4.04 8.26 -10.90
CA LYS A 163 3.37 9.48 -11.38
C LYS A 163 3.28 9.56 -12.90
N LYS A 164 4.31 9.09 -13.62
CA LYS A 164 4.35 9.14 -15.09
C LYS A 164 3.24 8.24 -15.67
N GLU A 165 3.20 6.99 -15.23
CA GLU A 165 2.21 6.01 -15.67
C GLU A 165 0.78 6.43 -15.28
N ALA A 166 0.62 7.01 -14.09
CA ALA A 166 -0.66 7.58 -13.67
C ALA A 166 -1.10 8.73 -14.58
N LYS A 167 -0.22 9.69 -14.87
CA LYS A 167 -0.52 10.85 -15.73
C LYS A 167 -0.90 10.42 -17.14
N GLU A 168 -0.19 9.48 -17.73
CA GLU A 168 -0.50 8.94 -19.06
C GLU A 168 -1.88 8.29 -19.11
N LEU A 169 -2.20 7.43 -18.12
CA LEU A 169 -3.48 6.74 -18.07
C LEU A 169 -4.64 7.69 -17.79
N LEU A 170 -4.47 8.65 -16.87
CA LEU A 170 -5.47 9.68 -16.58
C LEU A 170 -5.73 10.57 -17.79
N THR A 171 -4.69 10.94 -18.55
CA THR A 171 -4.85 11.71 -19.79
C THR A 171 -5.66 10.94 -20.83
N ARG A 172 -5.43 9.63 -20.96
CA ARG A 172 -6.22 8.78 -21.84
C ARG A 172 -7.69 8.74 -21.41
N ILE A 173 -7.95 8.58 -20.11
CA ILE A 173 -9.30 8.54 -19.55
C ILE A 173 -10.01 9.89 -19.73
N SER A 174 -9.33 11.02 -19.52
CA SER A 174 -9.94 12.35 -19.67
C SER A 174 -10.26 12.68 -21.13
N ASN A 175 -9.47 12.16 -22.07
CA ASN A 175 -9.66 12.40 -23.50
C ASN A 175 -10.77 11.54 -24.12
N ASP A 176 -11.37 10.60 -23.39
CA ASP A 176 -12.53 9.84 -23.83
C ASP A 176 -13.82 10.41 -23.18
N PRO A 177 -14.63 11.19 -23.91
CA PRO A 177 -15.85 11.80 -23.37
C PRO A 177 -16.90 10.78 -22.94
N ARG A 178 -16.83 9.54 -23.45
CA ARG A 178 -17.79 8.47 -23.15
C ARG A 178 -17.35 7.65 -21.95
N HIS A 179 -16.15 7.84 -21.43
CA HIS A 179 -15.64 7.11 -20.28
C HIS A 179 -16.28 7.63 -18.99
N THR A 180 -16.79 6.72 -18.15
CA THR A 180 -17.52 7.04 -16.91
C THR A 180 -16.73 7.96 -15.97
N TYR A 181 -15.40 7.87 -15.99
CA TYR A 181 -14.48 8.63 -15.13
C TYR A 181 -13.77 9.82 -15.83
N SER A 182 -14.16 10.22 -17.04
CA SER A 182 -13.43 11.24 -17.82
C SER A 182 -13.30 12.59 -17.10
N GLN A 183 -14.42 13.13 -16.58
CA GLN A 183 -14.44 14.39 -15.84
C GLN A 183 -13.62 14.31 -14.54
N LYS A 184 -13.66 13.15 -13.87
CA LYS A 184 -12.87 12.91 -12.64
C LYS A 184 -11.38 12.89 -12.94
N ALA A 185 -10.97 12.26 -14.03
CA ALA A 185 -9.59 12.23 -14.47
C ALA A 185 -9.07 13.63 -14.85
N GLU A 186 -9.87 14.42 -15.56
CA GLU A 186 -9.52 15.79 -15.91
C GLU A 186 -9.31 16.66 -14.65
N LYS A 187 -10.24 16.57 -13.69
CA LYS A 187 -10.13 17.28 -12.41
C LYS A 187 -8.86 16.87 -11.66
N LEU A 188 -8.57 15.58 -11.59
CA LEU A 188 -7.40 15.06 -10.87
C LEU A 188 -6.09 15.47 -11.55
N LEU A 189 -6.05 15.53 -12.89
CA LEU A 189 -4.91 16.06 -13.65
C LEU A 189 -4.65 17.54 -13.32
N LYS A 190 -5.71 18.36 -13.25
CA LYS A 190 -5.61 19.79 -12.91
C LYS A 190 -5.16 20.03 -11.46
N GLN A 191 -5.56 19.17 -10.53
CA GLN A 191 -5.27 19.33 -9.10
C GLN A 191 -3.92 18.73 -8.69
N GLY A 192 -3.48 17.67 -9.36
CA GLY A 192 -2.36 16.85 -8.90
C GLY A 192 -1.11 16.88 -9.78
N PHE A 193 -1.18 17.48 -10.97
CA PHE A 193 -0.08 17.46 -11.95
C PHE A 193 0.21 18.84 -12.56
N ASN A 194 -0.22 19.91 -11.89
CA ASN A 194 -0.02 21.30 -12.29
C ASN A 194 1.25 21.89 -11.67
#